data_AF-A0A930U4C8-F1
#
_entry.id   AF-A0A930U4C8-F1
#
_cell.length_a   1.000
_cell.length_b   1.000
_cell.length_c   1.000
_cell.angle_alpha   90.00
_cell.angle_beta   90.00
_cell.angle_gamma   90.00
#
_symmetry.space_group_name_H-M   'P 1'
#
loop_
_entity.id
_entity.type
_entity.pdbx_description
1 polymer ?
#
loop_
_entity_poly.entity_id
_entity_poly.type
_entity_poly.pdbx_seq_one_letter_code
_entity_poly.pdbx_strand_id
1 'polypeptide(L)'
;MSHHEWMLRVTLLAREERDPPDGLPPRVDRPIGLASVFLYFENPGLEDVTIVLETIEIQTVDGQPQPFEFSSTDIHLRPLEHSELLFHLSNTVGYVGDGPVQAIATYRVGDRQYHLTSDPVEIQE
;
A
#
# COMPACT_ATOMS: atom_id res chain seq x y z
N MET A 1 -22.28 -15.85 12.12
CA MET A 1 -21.19 -15.99 11.13
C MET A 1 -20.08 -15.08 11.58
N SER A 2 -18.90 -15.63 11.86
CA SER A 2 -17.75 -14.85 12.34
C SER A 2 -17.28 -13.89 11.24
N HIS A 3 -17.12 -12.61 11.56
CA HIS A 3 -16.54 -11.62 10.66
C HIS A 3 -15.03 -11.81 10.69
N HIS A 4 -14.50 -12.66 9.82
CA HIS A 4 -13.06 -12.78 9.68
C HIS A 4 -12.58 -11.81 8.59
N GLU A 5 -11.71 -10.90 8.98
CA GLU A 5 -10.96 -10.05 8.05
C GLU A 5 -9.83 -10.89 7.47
N TRP A 6 -9.72 -10.94 6.14
CA TRP A 6 -8.69 -11.75 5.45
C TRP A 6 -7.34 -11.04 5.43
N MET A 7 -7.36 -9.71 5.50
CA MET A 7 -6.16 -8.90 5.70
C MET A 7 -6.03 -8.55 7.18
N LEU A 8 -4.88 -8.87 7.76
CA LEU A 8 -4.60 -8.68 9.18
C LEU A 8 -3.91 -7.35 9.48
N ARG A 9 -3.10 -6.86 8.53
CA ARG A 9 -2.26 -5.68 8.74
C ARG A 9 -1.84 -5.06 7.42
N VAL A 10 -1.72 -3.73 7.46
CA VAL A 10 -1.12 -2.89 6.43
C VAL A 10 0.02 -2.11 7.08
N THR A 11 1.20 -2.12 6.48
CA THR A 11 2.35 -1.33 6.93
C THR A 11 2.85 -0.45 5.79
N LEU A 12 3.29 0.76 6.10
CA LEU A 12 3.79 1.73 5.12
C LEU A 12 5.23 2.12 5.47
N LEU A 13 6.08 2.21 4.45
CA LEU A 13 7.33 2.97 4.49
C LEU A 13 7.23 4.09 3.44
N ALA A 14 7.46 5.33 3.86
CA ALA A 14 7.39 6.51 3.02
C ALA A 14 8.78 7.15 2.89
N ARG A 15 9.23 7.42 1.66
CA ARG A 15 10.51 8.07 1.39
C ARG A 15 10.42 9.03 0.23
N GLU A 16 11.11 10.16 0.33
CA GLU A 16 11.19 11.19 -0.69
C GLU A 16 12.64 11.50 -1.08
N GLU A 17 13.03 11.17 -2.31
CA GLU A 17 14.39 11.37 -2.83
C GLU A 17 14.44 12.57 -3.79
N ARG A 18 14.45 13.80 -3.26
CA ARG A 18 14.50 15.02 -4.10
C ARG A 18 15.85 15.25 -4.76
N ASP A 19 16.94 14.94 -4.06
CA ASP A 19 18.28 15.14 -4.59
C ASP A 19 18.69 14.00 -5.54
N PRO A 20 19.36 14.30 -6.67
CA PRO A 20 19.91 13.28 -7.52
C PRO A 20 21.02 12.49 -6.82
N PRO A 21 21.13 11.17 -7.10
CA PRO A 21 22.28 10.40 -6.65
C PRO A 21 23.58 11.00 -7.17
N ASP A 22 24.63 10.93 -6.34
CA ASP A 22 25.95 11.44 -6.69
C ASP A 22 26.44 10.86 -8.02
N GLY A 23 26.93 11.75 -8.89
CA GLY A 23 27.48 11.38 -10.19
C GLY A 23 26.45 11.14 -11.30
N LEU A 24 25.15 11.30 -11.04
CA LEU A 24 24.11 11.28 -12.08
C LEU A 24 23.58 12.69 -12.40
N PRO A 25 23.32 13.00 -13.68
CA PRO A 25 22.68 14.27 -14.04
C PRO A 25 21.23 14.31 -13.53
N PRO A 26 20.69 15.50 -13.21
CA PRO A 26 19.29 15.66 -12.83
C PRO A 26 18.35 15.16 -13.94
N ARG A 27 17.31 14.41 -13.55
CA ARG A 27 16.28 13.87 -14.45
C ARG A 27 14.91 14.28 -13.93
N VAL A 28 14.10 14.90 -14.80
CA VAL A 28 12.76 15.42 -14.44
C VAL A 28 11.73 14.28 -14.34
N ASP A 29 11.97 13.16 -15.03
CA ASP A 29 11.16 11.95 -15.04
C ASP A 29 11.53 10.94 -13.93
N ARG A 30 12.42 11.33 -13.00
CA ARG A 30 12.85 10.43 -11.93
C ARG A 30 11.71 10.27 -10.90
N PRO A 31 11.40 9.04 -10.45
CA PRO A 31 10.57 8.87 -9.27
C PRO A 31 11.27 9.51 -8.06
N ILE A 32 10.58 10.40 -7.37
CA ILE A 32 11.09 11.08 -6.17
C ILE A 32 10.21 10.77 -4.97
N GLY A 33 8.92 10.52 -5.14
CA GLY A 33 8.06 9.96 -4.09
C GLY A 33 8.10 8.44 -4.16
N LEU A 34 8.48 7.78 -3.08
CA LEU A 34 8.55 6.33 -2.96
C LEU A 34 7.72 5.87 -1.78
N ALA A 35 6.94 4.81 -1.99
CA ALA A 35 6.19 4.15 -0.94
C ALA A 35 6.31 2.64 -1.06
N SER A 36 6.56 1.97 0.07
CA SER A 36 6.54 0.51 0.16
C SER A 36 5.42 0.10 1.10
N VAL A 37 4.43 -0.60 0.57
CA VAL A 37 3.24 -1.04 1.30
C VAL A 37 3.28 -2.55 1.48
N PHE A 38 3.27 -2.98 2.74
CA PHE A 38 3.29 -4.38 3.13
C PHE A 38 1.88 -4.80 3.56
N LEU A 39 1.30 -5.76 2.86
CA LEU A 39 -0.01 -6.31 3.17
C LEU A 39 0.14 -7.72 3.71
N TYR A 40 -0.45 -7.97 4.87
CA TYR A 40 -0.45 -9.28 5.52
C TYR A 40 -1.83 -9.90 5.39
N PHE A 41 -1.93 -11.00 4.66
CA PHE A 41 -3.16 -11.76 4.49
C PHE A 41 -3.07 -13.14 5.13
N GLU A 42 -4.22 -13.65 5.56
CA GLU A 42 -4.41 -15.00 6.05
C GLU A 42 -5.67 -15.62 5.45
N ASN A 43 -5.57 -16.89 5.05
CA ASN A 43 -6.73 -17.73 4.77
C ASN A 43 -6.96 -18.71 5.92
N PRO A 44 -7.89 -18.46 6.86
CA PRO A 44 -8.18 -19.40 7.95
C PRO A 44 -9.03 -20.60 7.49
N GLY A 45 -9.49 -20.60 6.24
CA GLY A 45 -10.39 -21.59 5.67
C GLY A 45 -9.68 -22.84 5.16
N LEU A 46 -10.49 -23.85 4.84
CA LEU A 46 -10.04 -25.12 4.27
C LEU A 46 -10.11 -25.15 2.73
N GLU A 47 -10.48 -24.03 2.11
CA GLU A 47 -10.65 -23.89 0.66
C GLU A 47 -9.79 -22.73 0.14
N ASP A 48 -9.44 -22.77 -1.16
CA ASP A 48 -8.78 -21.65 -1.82
C ASP A 48 -9.67 -20.40 -1.78
N VAL A 49 -9.06 -19.24 -1.59
CA VAL A 49 -9.76 -17.95 -1.68
C VAL A 49 -9.08 -17.06 -2.72
N THR A 50 -9.89 -16.30 -3.45
CA THR A 50 -9.41 -15.21 -4.30
C THR A 50 -9.83 -13.88 -3.67
N ILE A 51 -8.84 -13.05 -3.40
CA ILE A 51 -8.99 -11.70 -2.87
C ILE A 51 -8.69 -10.74 -4.01
N VAL A 52 -9.60 -9.80 -4.27
CA VAL A 52 -9.37 -8.72 -5.23
C VAL A 52 -8.87 -7.51 -4.45
N LEU A 53 -7.60 -7.17 -4.56
CA LEU A 53 -7.06 -5.94 -4.02
C LEU A 53 -7.38 -4.81 -4.98
N GLU A 54 -8.31 -3.94 -4.58
CA GLU A 54 -8.91 -2.93 -5.46
C GLU A 54 -8.05 -1.67 -5.51
N THR A 55 -7.68 -1.14 -4.34
CA THR A 55 -6.87 0.08 -4.24
C THR A 55 -5.83 -0.03 -3.13
N ILE A 56 -4.69 0.63 -3.36
CA ILE A 56 -3.77 1.08 -2.32
C ILE A 56 -3.65 2.58 -2.49
N GLU A 57 -4.17 3.31 -1.51
CA GLU A 57 -4.14 4.77 -1.48
C GLU A 57 -3.18 5.22 -0.38
N ILE A 58 -2.47 6.32 -0.63
CA ILE A 58 -1.64 6.97 0.38
C ILE A 58 -2.24 8.35 0.60
N GLN A 59 -2.39 8.74 1.86
CA GLN A 59 -2.92 10.04 2.23
C GLN A 59 -2.24 10.57 3.48
N THR A 60 -2.32 11.88 3.70
CA THR A 60 -2.01 12.45 5.03
C THR A 60 -3.03 11.97 6.06
N VAL A 61 -2.70 12.10 7.34
CA VAL A 61 -3.64 11.81 8.44
C VAL A 61 -4.93 12.62 8.33
N ASP A 62 -4.86 13.84 7.78
CA ASP A 62 -6.00 14.72 7.55
C ASP A 62 -6.82 14.35 6.28
N GLY A 63 -6.44 13.29 5.57
CA GLY A 63 -7.15 12.77 4.41
C GLY A 63 -6.79 13.43 3.08
N GLN A 64 -5.66 14.15 3.00
CA GLN A 64 -5.19 14.69 1.73
C GLN A 64 -4.52 13.57 0.91
N PRO A 65 -5.04 13.24 -0.30
CA PRO A 65 -4.50 12.15 -1.11
C PRO A 65 -3.11 12.48 -1.65
N GLN A 66 -2.26 11.47 -1.71
CA GLN A 66 -0.93 11.52 -2.29
C GLN A 66 -0.95 10.95 -3.72
N PRO A 67 -0.11 11.45 -4.63
CA PRO A 67 -0.20 11.16 -6.07
C PRO A 67 0.48 9.85 -6.43
N PHE A 68 0.13 8.75 -5.76
CA PHE A 68 0.57 7.41 -6.08
C PHE A 68 -0.51 6.66 -6.87
N GLU A 69 -0.08 5.89 -7.86
CA GLU A 69 -0.97 5.06 -8.67
C GLU A 69 -0.80 3.59 -8.30
N PHE A 70 -1.92 2.89 -8.20
CA PHE A 70 -1.98 1.46 -7.99
C PHE A 70 -3.02 0.87 -8.94
N SER A 71 -2.72 -0.31 -9.49
CA SER A 71 -3.65 -1.06 -10.33
C SER A 71 -4.16 -2.27 -9.56
N SER A 72 -5.48 -2.48 -9.58
CA SER A 72 -6.12 -3.61 -8.91
C SER A 72 -5.50 -4.94 -9.32
N THR A 73 -5.35 -5.87 -8.38
CA THR A 73 -4.81 -7.20 -8.64
C THR A 73 -5.52 -8.28 -7.86
N ASP A 74 -5.55 -9.48 -8.42
CA ASP A 74 -6.03 -10.67 -7.74
C ASP A 74 -4.90 -11.29 -6.90
N ILE A 75 -5.26 -11.78 -5.72
CA ILE A 75 -4.40 -12.50 -4.78
C ILE A 75 -5.07 -13.85 -4.50
N HIS A 76 -4.35 -14.93 -4.75
CA HIS A 76 -4.83 -16.28 -4.48
C HIS A 76 -4.14 -16.81 -3.22
N LEU A 77 -4.94 -17.23 -2.23
CA LEU A 77 -4.44 -17.85 -1.02
C LEU A 77 -4.99 -19.27 -0.90
N ARG A 78 -4.09 -20.22 -0.71
CA ARG A 78 -4.41 -21.63 -0.44
C ARG A 78 -4.96 -21.79 0.98
N PRO A 79 -5.56 -22.95 1.30
CA PRO A 79 -6.08 -23.21 2.64
C PRO A 79 -4.99 -23.02 3.68
N LEU A 80 -5.32 -22.34 4.78
CA LEU A 80 -4.42 -22.10 5.92
C LEU A 80 -3.14 -21.33 5.55
N GLU A 81 -3.12 -20.64 4.41
CA GLU A 81 -1.97 -19.86 3.97
C GLU A 81 -1.90 -18.49 4.66
N HIS A 82 -0.70 -18.13 5.11
CA HIS A 82 -0.35 -16.77 5.48
C HIS A 82 0.56 -16.20 4.39
N SER A 83 0.27 -14.99 3.93
CA SER A 83 1.04 -14.35 2.87
C SER A 83 1.36 -12.91 3.23
N GLU A 84 2.60 -12.51 2.96
CA GLU A 84 3.06 -11.13 3.01
C GLU A 84 3.33 -10.67 1.58
N LEU A 85 2.66 -9.59 1.17
CA LEU A 85 2.80 -9.01 -0.15
C LEU A 85 3.38 -7.61 -0.04
N LEU A 86 4.32 -7.30 -0.93
CA LEU A 86 4.99 -6.01 -0.98
C LEU A 86 4.66 -5.30 -2.29
N PHE A 87 4.15 -4.07 -2.17
CA PHE A 87 3.87 -3.19 -3.29
C PHE A 87 4.76 -1.96 -3.21
N HIS A 88 5.49 -1.71 -4.30
CA HIS A 88 6.30 -0.52 -4.47
C HIS A 88 5.53 0.48 -5.35
N LEU A 89 5.14 1.60 -4.75
CA LEU A 89 4.52 2.71 -5.45
C LEU A 89 5.54 3.82 -5.61
N SER A 90 5.49 4.51 -6.74
CA SER A 90 6.37 5.65 -6.99
C SER A 90 5.68 6.74 -7.79
N ASN A 91 6.12 7.98 -7.61
CA ASN A 91 5.65 9.12 -8.38
C ASN A 91 6.79 10.12 -8.63
N THR A 92 6.63 11.00 -9.61
CA THR A 92 7.66 11.99 -10.00
C THR A 92 7.51 13.35 -9.32
N VAL A 93 6.51 13.53 -8.45
CA VAL A 93 6.17 14.83 -7.85
C VAL A 93 6.47 14.93 -6.36
N GLY A 94 6.72 13.79 -5.70
CA GLY A 94 6.99 13.71 -4.27
C GLY A 94 5.73 13.52 -3.44
N TYR A 95 5.85 13.81 -2.14
CA TYR A 95 4.70 13.94 -1.25
C TYR A 95 4.19 15.39 -1.25
N VAL A 96 2.89 15.54 -1.05
CA VAL A 96 2.20 16.82 -1.01
C VAL A 96 1.74 17.11 0.41
N GLY A 97 2.11 18.29 0.91
CA GLY A 97 1.84 18.71 2.27
C GLY A 97 2.97 18.32 3.23
N ASP A 98 2.83 18.77 4.46
CA ASP A 98 3.78 18.48 5.54
C ASP A 98 3.13 17.51 6.52
N GLY A 99 3.89 16.53 7.00
CA GLY A 99 3.48 15.62 8.08
C GLY A 99 3.35 14.16 7.67
N PRO A 100 2.92 13.31 8.63
CA PRO A 100 2.89 11.88 8.43
C PRO A 100 1.79 11.45 7.46
N VAL A 101 2.07 10.34 6.78
CA VAL A 101 1.18 9.70 5.82
C VAL A 101 0.82 8.30 6.27
N GLN A 102 -0.32 7.80 5.79
CA GLN A 102 -0.81 6.46 6.04
C GLN A 102 -1.27 5.82 4.73
N ALA A 103 -1.20 4.49 4.67
CA ALA A 103 -1.72 3.71 3.55
C ALA A 103 -3.12 3.18 3.88
N ILE A 104 -4.03 3.26 2.93
CA ILE A 104 -5.35 2.63 2.97
C ILE A 104 -5.38 1.58 1.87
N ALA A 105 -5.55 0.31 2.26
CA ALA A 105 -5.71 -0.78 1.31
C ALA A 105 -7.15 -1.27 1.34
N THR A 106 -7.79 -1.25 0.16
CA THR A 106 -9.16 -1.68 -0.06
C THR A 106 -9.18 -2.98 -0.83
N TYR A 107 -9.86 -3.99 -0.30
CA TYR A 107 -9.94 -5.31 -0.95
C TYR A 107 -11.34 -5.89 -0.87
N ARG A 108 -11.63 -6.85 -1.74
CA ARG A 108 -12.90 -7.55 -1.83
C ARG A 108 -12.72 -9.05 -1.82
N VAL A 109 -13.59 -9.74 -1.08
CA VAL A 109 -13.70 -11.20 -1.05
C VAL A 109 -15.16 -11.57 -1.30
N GLY A 110 -15.43 -12.19 -2.45
CA GLY A 110 -16.80 -12.39 -2.95
C GLY A 110 -17.50 -11.04 -3.17
N ASP A 111 -18.62 -10.83 -2.49
CA ASP A 111 -19.43 -9.60 -2.57
C ASP A 111 -19.12 -8.59 -1.46
N ARG A 112 -18.14 -8.87 -0.59
CA ARG A 112 -17.82 -8.02 0.57
C ARG A 112 -16.53 -7.27 0.36
N GLN A 113 -16.61 -5.95 0.56
CA GLN A 113 -15.49 -5.03 0.50
C GLN A 113 -15.03 -4.67 1.91
N TYR A 114 -13.72 -4.54 2.07
CA TYR A 114 -13.03 -4.29 3.33
C TYR A 114 -11.95 -3.23 3.10
N HIS A 115 -11.61 -2.50 4.15
CA HIS A 115 -10.50 -1.54 4.14
C HIS A 115 -9.71 -1.68 5.44
N LEU A 116 -8.39 -1.59 5.34
CA LEU A 116 -7.52 -1.37 6.50
C LEU A 116 -6.62 -0.18 6.24
N THR A 117 -6.29 0.51 7.33
CA THR A 117 -5.39 1.65 7.34
C THR A 117 -4.13 1.28 8.11
N SER A 118 -2.96 1.66 7.61
CA SER A 118 -1.71 1.52 8.36
C SER A 118 -1.63 2.53 9.50
N ASP A 119 -0.73 2.31 10.43
CA ASP A 119 -0.28 3.39 11.31
C ASP A 119 0.34 4.53 10.46
N PRO A 120 0.20 5.80 10.87
CA PRO A 120 0.87 6.92 10.22
C PRO A 120 2.39 6.81 10.37
N VAL A 121 3.11 7.20 9.31
CA VAL A 121 4.57 7.22 9.29
C VAL A 121 5.10 8.54 8.76
N GLU A 122 6.24 8.96 9.30
CA GLU A 122 6.97 10.12 8.79
C GLU A 122 7.60 9.79 7.42
N ILE A 123 7.65 10.80 6.55
CA ILE A 123 8.32 10.71 5.26
C ILE A 123 9.83 10.83 5.51
N GLN A 124 10.59 9.83 5.06
CA GLN A 124 12.05 9.85 5.15
C GLN A 124 12.64 10.59 3.96
N GLU A 125 13.67 11.40 4.19
CA GLU A 125 14.47 12.05 3.13
C GLU A 125 15.71 11.21 2.78
#